data_AF-T0PM69-F1
#
_entry.id   AF-T0PM69-F1
#
_cell.length_a   1.000
_cell.length_b   1.000
_cell.length_c   1.000
_cell.angle_alpha   90.00
_cell.angle_beta   90.00
_cell.angle_gamma   90.00
#
_symmetry.space_group_name_H-M   'P 1'
#
loop_
_entity.id
_entity.type
_entity.pdbx_description
1 polymer ?
#
loop_
_entity_poly.entity_id
_entity_poly.type
_entity_poly.pdbx_seq_one_letter_code
_entity_poly.pdbx_strand_id
1 'polypeptide(L)'
;MGLIATHLLRACVGRWRRIELKGHVGDVTTVNFFPSSRVALTGSADFRLRIWSMEAFRCAAVLEGHVGAVTGSGILGKGRNVVCT
;
A
#
# COMPACT_ATOMS: atom_id res chain seq x y z
N MET A 1 0.13 -10.15 50.55
CA MET A 1 1.18 -10.74 49.69
C MET A 1 0.49 -11.42 48.52
N GLY A 2 0.82 -11.02 47.27
CA GLY A 2 0.32 -11.67 46.06
C GLY A 2 -0.24 -10.71 45.01
N LEU A 3 0.63 -9.91 44.40
CA LEU A 3 0.34 -9.20 43.15
C LEU A 3 0.18 -10.23 42.02
N ILE A 4 -0.95 -10.24 41.32
CA ILE A 4 -1.07 -10.90 40.01
C ILE A 4 -1.32 -9.81 38.98
N ALA A 5 -0.22 -9.27 38.47
CA ALA A 5 -0.21 -8.42 37.29
C ALA A 5 -0.25 -9.31 36.05
N THR A 6 -1.45 -9.64 35.57
CA THR A 6 -1.63 -10.39 34.31
C THR A 6 -1.86 -9.41 33.17
N HIS A 7 -0.78 -9.23 32.39
CA HIS A 7 -0.74 -8.76 31.02
C HIS A 7 -1.30 -7.35 30.75
N LEU A 8 -0.41 -6.37 30.94
CA LEU A 8 -0.41 -5.10 30.23
C LEU A 8 -0.66 -5.35 28.72
N LEU A 9 -1.85 -4.99 28.22
CA LEU A 9 -1.98 -4.58 26.83
C LEU A 9 -1.25 -3.24 26.73
N ARG A 10 0.04 -3.30 26.36
CA ARG A 10 0.75 -2.09 25.93
C ARG A 10 0.18 -1.76 24.55
N ALA A 11 -0.86 -0.92 24.51
CA ALA A 11 -1.11 -0.12 23.33
C ALA A 11 0.23 0.55 23.01
N CYS A 12 0.84 0.20 21.88
CA CYS A 12 2.03 0.88 21.41
C CYS A 12 1.65 2.36 21.28
N VAL A 13 2.07 3.19 22.23
CA VAL A 13 2.06 4.64 22.06
C VAL A 13 3.15 4.93 21.04
N GLY A 14 2.84 4.64 19.78
CA GLY A 14 3.69 4.83 18.63
C GLY A 14 3.40 6.20 18.04
N ARG A 15 4.46 6.95 17.74
CA ARG A 15 4.36 8.15 16.91
C ARG A 15 4.02 7.69 15.48
N TRP A 16 2.78 7.90 15.05
CA TRP A 16 2.39 7.64 13.66
C TRP A 16 3.12 8.61 12.74
N ARG A 17 3.87 8.08 11.77
CA ARG A 17 4.48 8.89 10.71
C ARG A 17 3.59 8.80 9.47
N ARG A 18 2.93 9.91 9.14
CA ARG A 18 2.20 10.07 7.87
C ARG A 18 3.19 10.37 6.75
N ILE A 19 3.03 9.70 5.61
CA ILE A 19 3.77 9.97 4.39
C ILE A 19 2.76 10.16 3.26
N GLU A 20 2.97 11.21 2.47
CA GLU A 20 2.12 11.53 1.33
C GLU A 20 2.79 11.09 0.03
N LEU A 21 2.15 10.16 -0.66
CA LEU A 21 2.58 9.68 -1.97
C LEU A 21 1.76 10.40 -3.04
N LYS A 22 2.31 11.50 -3.57
CA LYS A 22 1.64 12.36 -4.55
C LYS A 22 1.88 11.84 -5.97
N GLY A 23 0.83 11.83 -6.78
CA GLY A 23 0.95 11.52 -8.21
C GLY A 23 -0.35 11.05 -8.87
N HIS A 24 -1.25 10.41 -8.15
CA HIS A 24 -2.57 10.10 -8.70
C HIS A 24 -3.37 11.39 -8.92
N VAL A 25 -4.07 11.46 -10.05
CA VAL A 25 -4.88 12.62 -10.46
C VAL A 25 -6.37 12.38 -10.18
N GLY A 26 -6.75 11.14 -9.90
CA GLY A 26 -8.08 10.74 -9.50
C GLY A 26 -8.07 9.94 -8.21
N ASP A 27 -9.25 9.53 -7.77
CA ASP A 27 -9.41 8.77 -6.53
C ASP A 27 -8.60 7.47 -6.57
N VAL A 28 -7.93 7.16 -5.46
CA VAL A 28 -7.24 5.88 -5.29
C VAL A 28 -8.30 4.85 -4.91
N THR A 29 -8.49 3.87 -5.77
CA THR A 29 -9.54 2.85 -5.66
C THR A 29 -9.04 1.57 -5.03
N THR A 30 -7.73 1.30 -5.11
CA THR A 30 -7.14 0.06 -4.62
C THR A 30 -5.71 0.27 -4.14
N VAL A 31 -5.33 -0.45 -3.08
CA VAL A 31 -3.99 -0.42 -2.48
C VAL A 31 -3.58 -1.85 -2.15
N ASN A 32 -2.38 -2.24 -2.59
CA ASN A 32 -1.78 -3.54 -2.35
C ASN A 32 -0.35 -3.35 -1.81
N PHE A 33 -0.01 -4.03 -0.73
CA PHE A 33 1.31 -3.93 -0.10
C PHE A 33 2.09 -5.23 -0.26
N PHE A 34 3.38 -5.10 -0.58
CA PHE A 34 4.30 -6.21 -0.76
C PHE A 34 5.41 -6.14 0.32
N PRO A 35 5.24 -6.84 1.46
CA PRO A 35 6.19 -6.76 2.56
C PRO A 35 7.59 -7.23 2.18
N SER A 36 7.69 -8.26 1.35
CA SER A 36 8.96 -8.88 0.94
C SER A 36 9.83 -7.95 0.11
N SER A 37 9.22 -7.12 -0.74
CA SER A 37 9.92 -6.18 -1.63
C SER A 37 9.89 -4.74 -1.14
N ARG A 38 9.20 -4.44 -0.01
CA ARG A 38 9.00 -3.08 0.51
C ARG A 38 8.41 -2.14 -0.55
N VAL A 39 7.40 -2.63 -1.25
CA VAL A 39 6.72 -1.89 -2.31
C VAL A 39 5.23 -1.80 -1.98
N ALA A 40 4.61 -0.68 -2.37
CA ALA A 40 3.17 -0.57 -2.45
C ALA A 40 2.74 -0.37 -3.91
N LEU A 41 1.60 -0.94 -4.28
CA LEU A 41 0.92 -0.70 -5.54
C LEU A 41 -0.40 0.00 -5.23
N THR A 42 -0.71 1.05 -5.97
CA THR A 42 -2.00 1.71 -5.91
C THR A 42 -2.61 1.78 -7.30
N GLY A 43 -3.93 1.61 -7.40
CA GLY A 43 -4.70 1.85 -8.61
C GLY A 43 -5.67 3.00 -8.40
N SER A 44 -6.04 3.68 -9.48
CA SER A 44 -6.85 4.90 -9.41
C SER A 44 -7.83 5.02 -10.57
N ALA A 45 -8.84 5.86 -10.33
CA ALA A 45 -9.75 6.38 -11.35
C ALA A 45 -9.05 7.23 -12.44
N ASP A 46 -7.76 7.56 -12.28
CA ASP A 46 -6.93 8.20 -13.32
C ASP A 46 -6.39 7.25 -14.41
N PHE A 47 -6.88 6.01 -14.38
CA PHE A 47 -6.58 4.93 -15.32
C PHE A 47 -5.12 4.44 -15.23
N ARG A 48 -4.46 4.69 -14.10
CA ARG A 48 -3.08 4.28 -13.88
C ARG A 48 -2.97 3.46 -12.61
N LEU A 49 -2.00 2.55 -12.62
CA LEU A 49 -1.43 2.04 -11.38
C LEU A 49 -0.08 2.70 -11.11
N ARG A 50 0.26 2.86 -9.84
CA ARG A 50 1.55 3.37 -9.41
C ARG A 50 2.20 2.40 -8.47
N ILE A 51 3.49 2.17 -8.69
CA ILE A 51 4.36 1.39 -7.82
C ILE A 51 5.16 2.38 -6.97
N TRP A 52 5.18 2.17 -5.66
CA TRP A 52 5.84 3.03 -4.69
C TRP A 52 6.93 2.26 -3.96
N SER A 53 8.12 2.83 -3.90
CA SER A 53 9.17 2.35 -3.00
C SER A 53 8.87 2.83 -1.58
N MET A 54 8.78 1.90 -0.64
CA MET A 54 8.53 2.20 0.78
C MET A 54 9.83 2.45 1.57
N GLU A 55 10.97 2.32 0.92
CA GLU A 55 12.27 2.71 1.44
C GLU A 55 12.57 4.19 1.10
N ALA A 56 12.37 4.55 -0.16
CA ALA A 56 12.60 5.92 -0.64
C ALA A 56 11.35 6.82 -0.60
N PHE A 57 10.19 6.27 -0.24
CA PHE A 57 8.89 6.96 -0.18
C PHE A 57 8.56 7.76 -1.45
N ARG A 58 8.80 7.16 -2.62
CA ARG A 58 8.62 7.79 -3.93
C ARG A 58 7.98 6.85 -4.94
N CYS A 59 7.40 7.43 -5.99
CA CYS A 59 6.90 6.66 -7.13
C CYS A 59 8.09 6.05 -7.86
N ALA A 60 8.12 4.72 -7.91
CA ALA A 60 9.14 3.95 -8.61
C ALA A 60 8.75 3.70 -10.08
N ALA A 61 7.45 3.51 -10.34
CA ALA A 61 6.93 3.31 -11.68
C ALA A 61 5.45 3.72 -11.78
N VAL A 62 5.05 4.05 -13.01
CA VAL A 62 3.66 4.24 -13.40
C VAL A 62 3.33 3.17 -14.44
N LEU A 63 2.28 2.40 -14.18
CA LEU A 63 1.77 1.41 -15.11
C LEU A 63 0.61 2.04 -15.87
N GLU A 64 0.80 2.14 -17.18
CA GLU A 64 -0.17 2.68 -18.13
C GLU A 64 -0.73 1.57 -19.01
N GLY A 65 -1.87 1.84 -19.68
CA GLY A 65 -2.52 0.90 -20.59
C GLY A 65 -3.97 0.59 -20.25
N HIS A 66 -4.43 0.90 -19.03
CA HIS A 66 -5.87 0.88 -18.73
C HIS A 66 -6.57 2.01 -19.48
N VAL A 67 -7.68 1.67 -20.14
CA VAL A 67 -8.54 2.62 -20.86
C VAL A 67 -9.69 3.14 -20.00
N GLY A 68 -9.73 2.77 -18.72
CA GLY A 68 -10.76 3.11 -17.77
C GLY A 68 -10.29 3.01 -16.32
N ALA A 69 -11.18 3.34 -15.38
CA ALA A 69 -10.87 3.36 -13.97
C ALA A 69 -10.42 1.98 -13.50
N VAL A 70 -9.29 1.93 -12.79
CA VAL A 70 -8.88 0.71 -12.11
C VAL A 70 -9.86 0.53 -10.95
N THR A 71 -10.63 -0.55 -10.95
CA THR A 71 -11.65 -0.80 -9.92
C THR A 71 -11.21 -1.86 -8.91
N GLY A 72 -10.26 -2.70 -9.31
CA GLY A 72 -9.68 -3.73 -8.47
C GLY A 72 -8.24 -4.02 -8.85
N SER A 73 -7.44 -4.40 -7.86
CA SER A 73 -6.13 -4.99 -8.10
C SER A 73 -5.85 -6.11 -7.11
N GLY A 74 -5.15 -7.13 -7.57
CA GLY A 74 -4.81 -8.33 -6.80
C GLY A 74 -3.38 -8.78 -7.05
N ILE A 75 -2.82 -9.47 -6.06
CA ILE A 75 -1.47 -10.00 -6.10
C ILE A 75 -1.54 -11.48 -6.46
N LEU A 76 -0.79 -11.89 -7.49
CA LEU A 76 -0.66 -13.29 -7.88
C LEU A 76 0.71 -13.85 -7.48
N GLY A 77 0.69 -15.02 -6.84
CA GLY A 77 1.88 -15.77 -6.44
C GLY A 77 2.71 -15.06 -5.36
N LYS A 78 4.03 -15.23 -5.39
CA LYS A 78 4.97 -14.64 -4.40
C LYS A 78 5.18 -13.12 -4.56
N GLY A 79 4.19 -12.38 -5.06
CA GLY A 79 4.29 -10.92 -5.23
C GLY A 79 5.06 -10.47 -6.48
N ARG A 80 5.12 -11.30 -7.52
CA ARG A 80 5.77 -10.94 -8.80
C ARG A 80 4.80 -10.46 -9.87
N ASN A 81 3.54 -10.85 -9.77
CA ASN A 81 2.52 -10.56 -10.77
C ASN A 81 1.36 -9.82 -10.11
N VAL A 82 0.84 -8.83 -10.83
CA VAL A 82 -0.31 -8.03 -10.43
C VAL A 82 -1.40 -8.24 -11.47
N VAL A 83 -2.62 -8.49 -11.01
CA VAL A 83 -3.82 -8.51 -11.86
C VAL A 83 -4.65 -7.30 -11.50
N CYS A 84 -5.25 -6.63 -12.49
CA CYS A 84 -6.07 -5.45 -12.29
C CYS A 84 -7.25 -5.48 -13.26
N THR A 85 -8.39 -4.96 -12.80
CA THR A 85 -9.68 -4.96 -13.51
C THR A 85 -10.22 -3.54 -13.68
#